data_AF-A0A5C4PCW3-F1
#
_entry.id   AF-A0A5C4PCW3-F1
#
_cell.length_a   1.000
_cell.length_b   1.000
_cell.length_c   1.000
_cell.angle_alpha   90.00
_cell.angle_beta   90.00
_cell.angle_gamma   90.00
#
_symmetry.space_group_name_H-M   'P 1'
#
loop_
_entity.id
_entity.type
_entity.pdbx_description
1 polymer ?
#
loop_
_entity_poly.entity_id
_entity_poly.type
_entity_poly.pdbx_seq_one_letter_code
_entity_poly.pdbx_strand_id
1 'polypeptide(L)'
;MYRKYVALTFLLLSGCSLHPHTKDDLLRSGVASPEYCLTQDRTVVVERVQGYLNHCYHPQVTNLTTGGTLVSTIQLKVDTNAERSDMVLWAPTIYGDQFYMNVIVSEKNPVCKTTLTAVASGWGFGRNFPKILESANGGDPWCPF
;
A
#
# COMPACT_ATOMS: atom_id res chain seq x y z
N MET A 1 -9.80 -48.66 8.43
CA MET A 1 -10.83 -47.64 8.75
C MET A 1 -10.13 -46.33 9.07
N TYR A 2 -10.44 -45.27 8.32
CA TYR A 2 -9.79 -43.96 8.35
C TYR A 2 -10.04 -43.21 9.67
N ARG A 3 -8.97 -42.78 10.35
CA ARG A 3 -9.05 -41.78 11.42
C ARG A 3 -8.72 -40.42 10.81
N LYS A 4 -9.76 -39.64 10.50
CA LYS A 4 -9.65 -38.25 10.05
C LYS A 4 -9.18 -37.38 11.22
N TYR A 5 -7.92 -36.99 11.22
CA TYR A 5 -7.45 -35.92 12.09
C TYR A 5 -7.80 -34.60 11.41
N VAL A 6 -8.95 -34.04 11.80
CA VAL A 6 -9.31 -32.65 11.55
C VAL A 6 -8.36 -31.81 12.39
N ALA A 7 -7.24 -31.40 11.79
CA ALA A 7 -6.34 -30.43 12.42
C ALA A 7 -7.03 -29.07 12.38
N LEU A 8 -7.53 -28.64 13.54
CA LEU A 8 -8.07 -27.31 13.80
C LEU A 8 -7.11 -26.25 13.25
N THR A 9 -7.62 -25.43 12.35
CA THR A 9 -7.09 -24.11 12.00
C THR A 9 -7.08 -23.24 13.26
N PHE A 10 -5.92 -23.17 13.93
CA PHE A 10 -5.66 -22.14 14.94
C PHE A 10 -5.53 -20.79 14.24
N LEU A 11 -6.68 -20.15 14.03
CA LEU A 11 -6.83 -18.71 13.89
C LEU A 11 -6.24 -18.05 15.13
N LEU A 12 -4.95 -17.73 15.08
CA LEU A 12 -4.33 -16.79 16.02
C LEU A 12 -4.75 -15.38 15.61
N LEU A 13 -5.96 -15.05 16.03
CA LEU A 13 -6.43 -13.69 16.29
C LEU A 13 -5.57 -13.07 17.39
N SER A 14 -4.40 -12.54 17.04
CA SER A 14 -3.69 -11.56 17.87
C SER A 14 -3.94 -10.18 17.28
N GLY A 15 -5.15 -9.66 17.50
CA GLY A 15 -5.49 -8.28 17.22
C GLY A 15 -5.09 -7.40 18.39
N CYS A 16 -4.09 -6.55 18.17
CA CYS A 16 -3.94 -5.25 18.84
C CYS A 16 -3.22 -4.30 17.88
N SER A 17 -3.95 -3.90 16.84
CA SER A 17 -3.76 -2.77 15.92
C SER A 17 -4.16 -3.22 14.51
N LEU A 18 -5.24 -2.64 13.96
CA LEU A 18 -5.73 -2.94 12.61
C LEU A 18 -4.73 -2.47 11.52
N HIS A 19 -3.89 -1.48 11.83
CA HIS A 19 -2.87 -0.92 10.94
C HIS A 19 -1.73 -0.31 11.77
N PRO A 20 -0.45 -0.47 11.37
CA PRO A 20 0.71 0.10 12.05
C PRO A 20 0.57 1.59 12.36
N HIS A 21 1.08 2.03 13.53
CA HIS A 21 0.98 3.43 13.98
C HIS A 21 2.14 4.31 13.55
N THR A 22 3.17 3.72 12.94
CA THR A 22 4.30 4.45 12.35
C THR A 22 4.67 3.86 11.00
N LYS A 23 5.35 4.65 10.17
CA LYS A 23 5.94 4.17 8.91
C LYS A 23 6.93 3.03 9.15
N ASP A 24 7.73 3.10 10.21
CA ASP A 24 8.75 2.10 10.51
C ASP A 24 8.13 0.78 10.97
N ASP A 25 7.05 0.83 11.75
CA ASP A 25 6.29 -0.36 12.10
C ASP A 25 5.67 -1.00 10.85
N LEU A 26 5.12 -0.20 9.93
CA LEU A 26 4.62 -0.69 8.65
C LEU A 26 5.70 -1.41 7.85
N LEU A 27 6.89 -0.81 7.73
CA LEU A 27 8.01 -1.41 7.00
C LEU A 27 8.51 -2.71 7.65
N ARG A 28 8.37 -2.85 8.98
CA ARG A 28 8.82 -4.01 9.73
C ARG A 28 7.83 -5.17 9.71
N SER A 29 6.52 -4.91 9.79
CA SER A 29 5.49 -5.94 9.98
C SER A 29 4.53 -6.11 8.79
N GLY A 30 4.63 -5.25 7.78
CA GLY A 30 3.72 -5.29 6.63
C GLY A 30 4.02 -6.42 5.64
N VAL A 31 3.07 -6.63 4.73
CA VAL A 31 3.21 -7.50 3.57
C VAL A 31 4.01 -6.76 2.50
N ALA A 32 5.17 -7.27 2.13
CA ALA A 32 6.01 -6.68 1.10
C ALA A 32 5.64 -7.20 -0.30
N SER A 33 5.73 -6.31 -1.30
CA SER A 33 5.77 -6.71 -2.70
C SER A 33 7.13 -7.31 -3.05
N PRO A 34 7.24 -8.04 -4.18
CA PRO A 34 8.52 -8.19 -4.86
C PRO A 34 9.17 -6.83 -5.17
N GLU A 35 10.48 -6.82 -5.33
CA GLU A 35 11.16 -5.71 -5.99
C GLU A 35 10.92 -5.78 -7.50
N TYR A 36 10.42 -4.68 -8.06
CA TYR A 36 10.18 -4.55 -9.49
C TYR A 36 11.28 -3.70 -10.13
N CYS A 37 11.89 -4.25 -11.17
CA CYS A 37 12.89 -3.60 -11.99
C CYS A 37 12.19 -2.87 -13.15
N LEU A 38 12.36 -1.55 -13.23
CA LEU A 38 11.73 -0.69 -14.22
C LEU A 38 12.77 -0.05 -15.14
N THR A 39 12.40 0.13 -16.40
CA THR A 39 13.25 0.73 -17.44
C THR A 39 13.03 2.24 -17.58
N GLN A 40 11.99 2.78 -16.95
CA GLN A 40 11.64 4.20 -16.95
C GLN A 40 12.47 4.98 -15.90
N ASP A 41 12.61 6.29 -16.11
CA ASP A 41 13.25 7.19 -15.15
C ASP A 41 12.49 7.27 -13.84
N ARG A 42 13.22 7.48 -12.73
CA ARG A 42 12.62 7.58 -11.39
C ARG A 42 11.51 8.61 -11.33
N THR A 43 11.73 9.78 -11.92
CA THR A 43 10.77 10.89 -11.91
C THR A 43 9.44 10.50 -12.58
N VAL A 44 9.51 9.80 -13.71
CA VAL A 44 8.33 9.29 -14.43
C VAL A 44 7.60 8.23 -13.60
N VAL A 45 8.33 7.31 -12.99
CA VAL A 45 7.74 6.28 -12.12
C VAL A 45 7.05 6.91 -10.91
N VAL A 46 7.70 7.88 -10.25
CA VAL A 46 7.14 8.61 -9.10
C VAL A 46 5.85 9.32 -9.48
N GLU A 47 5.85 10.07 -10.59
CA GLU A 47 4.65 10.79 -11.05
C GLU A 47 3.47 9.84 -11.27
N ARG A 48 3.70 8.72 -11.95
CA ARG A 48 2.66 7.73 -12.26
C ARG A 48 2.12 7.03 -11.02
N VAL A 49 3.01 6.55 -10.16
CA VAL A 49 2.63 5.90 -8.90
C VAL A 49 1.87 6.88 -8.01
N GLN A 50 2.36 8.11 -7.87
CA GLN A 50 1.65 9.15 -7.12
C GLN A 50 0.27 9.44 -7.73
N GLY A 51 0.15 9.47 -9.06
CA GLY A 51 -1.10 9.60 -9.77
C GLY A 51 -2.10 8.49 -9.42
N TYR A 52 -1.65 7.23 -9.45
CA TYR A 52 -2.46 6.08 -9.02
C TYR A 52 -2.90 6.20 -7.55
N LEU A 53 -1.98 6.52 -6.65
CA LEU A 53 -2.26 6.61 -5.23
C LEU A 53 -3.28 7.72 -4.93
N ASN A 54 -3.13 8.89 -5.55
CA ASN A 54 -4.10 9.98 -5.42
C ASN A 54 -5.46 9.63 -6.05
N HIS A 55 -5.47 8.91 -7.16
CA HIS A 55 -6.72 8.50 -7.81
C HIS A 55 -7.51 7.49 -6.97
N CYS A 56 -6.81 6.56 -6.30
CA CYS A 56 -7.48 5.46 -5.59
C CYS A 56 -7.61 5.64 -4.08
N TYR A 57 -6.79 6.49 -3.47
CA TYR A 57 -6.74 6.69 -2.03
C TYR A 57 -6.80 8.18 -1.73
N HIS A 58 -7.95 8.77 -2.01
CA HIS A 58 -8.27 10.14 -1.62
C HIS A 58 -9.40 10.14 -0.59
N PRO A 59 -9.58 11.25 0.15
CA PRO A 59 -10.74 11.39 1.00
C PRO A 59 -12.03 11.22 0.19
N GLN A 60 -12.89 10.33 0.65
CA GLN A 60 -14.14 9.99 -0.01
C GLN A 60 -15.27 9.99 1.02
N VAL A 61 -16.40 10.55 0.61
CA VAL A 61 -17.63 10.53 1.39
C VAL A 61 -18.59 9.56 0.71
N THR A 62 -18.88 8.45 1.37
CA THR A 62 -19.81 7.43 0.87
C THR A 62 -21.10 7.49 1.68
N ASN A 63 -22.21 7.80 1.01
CA ASN A 63 -23.53 7.72 1.63
C ASN A 63 -24.01 6.27 1.63
N LEU A 64 -24.37 5.79 2.80
CA LEU A 64 -24.93 4.46 3.00
C LEU A 64 -26.43 4.50 2.71
N THR A 65 -26.95 3.40 2.16
CA THR A 65 -28.39 3.22 1.91
C THR A 65 -29.24 3.26 3.18
N THR A 66 -28.61 3.14 4.36
CA THR A 66 -29.22 3.28 5.68
C THR A 66 -29.34 4.74 6.15
N GLY A 67 -28.88 5.72 5.36
CA GLY A 67 -28.88 7.14 5.72
C GLY A 67 -27.64 7.61 6.50
N GLY A 68 -26.68 6.72 6.74
CA GLY A 68 -25.38 7.07 7.32
C GLY A 68 -24.36 7.56 6.28
N THR A 69 -23.24 8.11 6.75
CA THR A 69 -22.13 8.57 5.89
C THR A 69 -20.82 7.98 6.39
N LEU A 70 -20.04 7.37 5.51
CA LEU A 70 -18.66 6.97 5.76
C LEU A 70 -17.72 8.00 5.16
N VAL A 71 -16.71 8.42 5.93
CA VAL A 71 -15.66 9.31 5.46
C VAL A 71 -14.34 8.56 5.51
N SER A 72 -13.77 8.27 4.34
CA SER A 72 -12.38 7.85 4.22
C SER A 72 -11.49 9.08 4.39
N THR A 73 -10.52 9.01 5.31
CA THR A 73 -9.57 10.10 5.61
C THR A 73 -8.14 9.74 5.20
N ILE A 74 -7.98 8.71 4.36
CA ILE A 74 -6.66 8.31 3.84
C ILE A 74 -6.06 9.45 3.03
N GLN A 75 -4.81 9.75 3.34
CA GLN A 75 -3.99 10.79 2.75
C GLN A 75 -2.71 10.19 2.21
N LEU A 76 -2.19 10.81 1.15
CA LEU A 76 -0.88 10.50 0.59
C LEU A 76 0.15 11.51 1.09
N LYS A 77 1.22 11.02 1.71
CA LYS A 77 2.42 11.80 2.03
C LYS A 77 3.57 11.35 1.12
N VAL A 78 4.28 12.29 0.51
CA VAL A 78 5.42 12.01 -0.38
C VAL A 78 6.68 12.63 0.21
N ASP A 79 7.64 11.79 0.62
CA ASP A 79 8.95 12.20 1.12
C ASP A 79 10.00 11.80 0.05
N THR A 80 10.63 12.78 -0.60
CA THR A 80 11.62 12.53 -1.68
C THR A 80 12.99 13.07 -1.31
N ASN A 81 14.03 12.31 -1.64
CA ASN A 81 15.41 12.74 -1.63
C ASN A 81 16.09 12.44 -2.99
N ALA A 82 17.41 12.65 -3.07
CA ALA A 82 18.17 12.49 -4.30
C ALA A 82 18.16 11.06 -4.87
N GLU A 83 17.94 10.02 -4.06
CA GLU A 83 18.07 8.61 -4.47
C GLU A 83 16.76 7.83 -4.37
N ARG A 84 15.77 8.36 -3.65
CA ARG A 84 14.57 7.63 -3.22
C ARG A 84 13.38 8.54 -2.99
N SER A 85 12.20 8.04 -3.33
CA SER A 85 10.91 8.61 -2.97
C SER A 85 10.08 7.58 -2.18
N ASP A 86 9.63 7.98 -0.99
CA ASP A 86 8.66 7.26 -0.16
C ASP A 86 7.28 7.90 -0.34
N MET A 87 6.31 7.10 -0.78
CA MET A 87 4.91 7.50 -0.98
C MET A 87 4.04 6.72 -0.01
N VAL A 88 3.64 7.38 1.07
CA VAL A 88 3.03 6.77 2.25
C VAL A 88 1.54 7.11 2.31
N LEU A 89 0.68 6.09 2.32
CA LEU A 89 -0.72 6.21 2.64
C LEU A 89 -0.92 6.11 4.15
N TRP A 90 -1.57 7.11 4.73
CA TRP A 90 -1.84 7.18 6.17
C TRP A 90 -3.15 7.89 6.46
N ALA A 91 -3.71 7.73 7.65
CA ALA A 91 -4.85 8.51 8.10
C ALA A 91 -4.76 8.80 9.61
N PRO A 92 -5.16 10.01 10.03
CA PRO A 92 -5.39 10.28 11.45
C PRO A 92 -6.66 9.57 11.90
N THR A 93 -6.60 8.88 13.04
CA THR A 93 -7.75 8.27 13.69
C THR A 93 -7.88 8.74 15.13
N ILE A 94 -9.02 8.45 15.77
CA ILE A 94 -9.20 8.75 17.21
C ILE A 94 -8.20 8.00 18.11
N TYR A 95 -7.52 6.99 17.58
CA TYR A 95 -6.50 6.20 18.26
C TYR A 95 -5.07 6.57 17.83
N GLY A 96 -4.90 7.70 17.14
CA GLY A 96 -3.63 8.14 16.55
C GLY A 96 -3.52 7.82 15.05
N ASP A 97 -2.36 8.10 14.47
CA ASP A 97 -2.13 7.87 13.05
C ASP A 97 -2.07 6.38 12.74
N GLN A 98 -2.59 6.02 11.57
CA GLN A 98 -2.53 4.68 10.99
C GLN A 98 -1.88 4.73 9.62
N PHE A 99 -0.99 3.78 9.35
CA PHE A 99 -0.21 3.69 8.13
C PHE A 99 -0.64 2.45 7.34
N TYR A 100 -1.07 2.66 6.09
CA TYR A 100 -1.72 1.63 5.28
C TYR A 100 -0.80 0.99 4.26
N MET A 101 0.01 1.80 3.59
CA MET A 101 0.92 1.36 2.53
C MET A 101 2.07 2.37 2.36
N ASN A 102 3.27 1.88 2.07
CA ASN A 102 4.40 2.70 1.65
C ASN A 102 4.92 2.15 0.33
N VAL A 103 4.93 2.99 -0.71
CA VAL A 103 5.53 2.67 -2.00
C VAL A 103 6.86 3.39 -2.11
N ILE A 104 7.92 2.65 -2.36
CA ILE A 104 9.28 3.14 -2.43
C ILE A 104 9.78 3.02 -3.86
N VAL A 105 10.19 4.15 -4.42
CA VAL A 105 10.81 4.23 -5.75
C VAL A 105 12.25 4.69 -5.58
N SER A 106 13.23 3.97 -6.12
CA SER A 106 14.65 4.29 -5.92
C SER A 106 15.52 4.02 -7.15
N GLU A 107 16.71 4.62 -7.18
CA GLU A 107 17.74 4.38 -8.21
C GLU A 107 18.82 3.38 -7.75
N LYS A 108 18.60 2.63 -6.66
CA LYS A 108 19.68 1.89 -5.97
C LYS A 108 20.23 0.66 -6.68
N ASN A 109 19.64 0.18 -7.77
CA ASN A 109 20.02 -1.09 -8.38
C ASN A 109 20.71 -0.88 -9.74
N PRO A 110 22.01 -1.21 -9.90
CA PRO A 110 22.74 -0.99 -11.16
C PRO A 110 22.20 -1.80 -12.35
N VAL A 111 21.35 -2.80 -12.09
CA VAL A 111 20.69 -3.62 -13.13
C VAL A 111 19.43 -2.95 -13.67
N CYS A 112 18.86 -1.99 -12.94
CA CYS A 112 17.57 -1.36 -13.23
C CYS A 112 17.74 0.15 -13.36
N LYS A 113 16.93 0.80 -14.20
CA LYS A 113 16.90 2.27 -14.20
C LYS A 113 16.22 2.79 -12.94
N THR A 114 15.15 2.11 -12.52
CA THR A 114 14.40 2.41 -11.31
C THR A 114 13.96 1.12 -10.64
N THR A 115 13.99 1.07 -9.30
CA THR A 115 13.38 0.00 -8.51
C THR A 115 12.07 0.50 -7.90
N LEU A 116 11.06 -0.36 -7.88
CA LEU A 116 9.79 -0.13 -7.21
C LEU A 116 9.54 -1.25 -6.20
N THR A 117 9.28 -0.89 -4.95
CA THR A 117 8.83 -1.82 -3.90
C THR A 117 7.65 -1.20 -3.17
N ALA A 118 6.84 -2.02 -2.53
CA ALA A 118 5.76 -1.56 -1.68
C ALA A 118 5.62 -2.43 -0.45
N VAL A 119 5.20 -1.84 0.66
CA VAL A 119 4.85 -2.56 1.89
C VAL A 119 3.46 -2.12 2.31
N ALA A 120 2.57 -3.06 2.56
CA ALA A 120 1.18 -2.82 2.95
C ALA A 120 0.89 -3.39 4.34
N SER A 121 0.02 -2.71 5.08
CA SER A 121 -0.43 -3.11 6.43
C SER A 121 -1.20 -4.44 6.48
N GLY A 122 -1.62 -4.96 5.32
CA GLY A 122 -2.29 -6.26 5.21
C GLY A 122 -2.69 -6.59 3.76
N TRP A 123 -3.29 -7.76 3.57
CA TRP A 123 -3.67 -8.28 2.24
C TRP A 123 -4.63 -7.36 1.48
N GLY A 124 -5.56 -6.69 2.16
CA GLY A 124 -6.54 -5.78 1.53
C GLY A 124 -5.89 -4.61 0.78
N PHE A 125 -4.76 -4.09 1.28
CA PHE A 125 -3.94 -3.12 0.57
C PHE A 125 -2.93 -3.79 -0.36
N GLY A 126 -2.34 -4.92 0.05
CA GLY A 126 -1.34 -5.66 -0.72
C GLY A 126 -1.84 -6.20 -2.07
N ARG A 127 -3.15 -6.46 -2.22
CA ARG A 127 -3.75 -6.86 -3.50
C ARG A 127 -3.55 -5.82 -4.62
N ASN A 128 -3.18 -4.60 -4.27
CA ASN A 128 -2.98 -3.49 -5.20
C ASN A 128 -1.56 -3.39 -5.78
N PHE A 129 -0.58 -4.18 -5.30
CA PHE A 129 0.79 -4.12 -5.81
C PHE A 129 0.90 -4.28 -7.33
N PRO A 130 0.18 -5.23 -7.97
CA PRO A 130 0.21 -5.34 -9.43
C PRO A 130 -0.32 -4.08 -10.15
N LYS A 131 -1.23 -3.33 -9.52
CA LYS A 131 -1.84 -2.12 -10.09
C LYS A 131 -0.94 -0.90 -9.96
N ILE A 132 -0.20 -0.82 -8.86
CA ILE A 132 0.88 0.15 -8.71
C ILE A 132 1.95 -0.10 -9.79
N LEU A 133 2.32 -1.37 -10.03
CA LEU A 133 3.27 -1.74 -11.08
C LEU A 133 2.74 -1.42 -12.49
N GLU A 134 1.47 -1.73 -12.76
CA GLU A 134 0.80 -1.43 -14.03
C GLU A 134 0.83 0.08 -14.31
N SER A 135 0.47 0.89 -13.31
CA SER A 135 0.51 2.35 -13.41
C SER A 135 1.95 2.87 -13.59
N ALA A 136 2.93 2.35 -12.85
CA ALA A 136 4.34 2.70 -13.03
C ALA A 136 4.82 2.49 -14.48
N ASN A 137 4.33 1.43 -15.14
CA ASN A 137 4.62 1.12 -16.54
C ASN A 137 3.82 1.97 -17.54
N GLY A 138 2.94 2.85 -17.09
CA GLY A 138 2.15 3.76 -17.92
C GLY A 138 0.76 3.23 -18.25
N GLY A 139 0.27 2.19 -17.57
CA GLY A 139 -1.12 1.81 -17.61
C GLY A 139 -2.03 2.83 -16.91
N ASP A 140 -3.29 2.87 -17.31
CA ASP A 140 -4.25 3.80 -16.73
C ASP A 140 -4.55 3.44 -15.26
N PRO A 141 -4.59 4.42 -14.34
CA PRO A 141 -4.90 4.18 -12.96
C PRO A 141 -6.37 3.73 -12.81
N TRP A 142 -6.59 2.62 -12.11
CA TRP A 142 -7.92 2.16 -11.75
C TRP A 142 -7.94 1.51 -10.37
N CYS A 143 -9.07 1.67 -9.68
CA CYS A 143 -9.17 1.32 -8.26
C CYS A 143 -10.00 0.04 -8.10
N PRO A 144 -9.40 -1.07 -7.65
CA PRO A 144 -10.15 -2.30 -7.45
C PRO A 144 -11.09 -2.16 -6.25
N PHE A 145 -12.38 -2.44 -6.49
CA PHE A 145 -13.43 -2.52 -5.47
C PHE A 145 -13.15 -3.65 -4.46
#